data_AF-A0A0F3GHW0-F1
#
_entry.id   AF-A0A0F3GHW0-F1
#
_cell.length_a   1.000
_cell.length_b   1.000
_cell.length_c   1.000
_cell.angle_alpha   90.00
_cell.angle_beta   90.00
_cell.angle_gamma   90.00
#
_symmetry.space_group_name_H-M   'P 1'
#
loop_
_entity.id
_entity.type
_entity.pdbx_description
1 polymer ?
#
loop_
_entity_poly.entity_id
_entity_poly.type
_entity_poly.pdbx_seq_one_letter_code
_entity_poly.pdbx_strand_id
1 'polypeptide(L)'
;FLILILSLYPLKSQITLHYDTQFLGTDVVGQYIKSHTADTDRFLISASAQKLAACYFAERFCFALPGDEDSIIKFEKKFNSKYIFIYDNSISEAMSLKSWNYISNNYKIAQVGMINTGEKTSAEDNGYRIAL
;
A
#
# COMPACT_ATOMS: atom_id res chain seq x y z
N PHE A 1 40.29 17.34 3.13
CA PHE A 1 39.26 18.09 3.89
C PHE A 1 38.16 18.65 2.98
N LEU A 2 38.48 19.29 1.85
CA LEU A 2 37.49 19.82 0.88
C LEU A 2 36.50 18.78 0.32
N ILE A 3 36.96 17.56 0.06
CA ILE A 3 36.13 16.45 -0.46
C ILE A 3 35.06 16.01 0.56
N LEU A 4 35.35 16.14 1.86
CA LEU A 4 34.41 15.79 2.93
C LEU A 4 33.29 16.83 3.07
N ILE A 5 33.57 18.10 2.75
CA ILE A 5 32.58 19.18 2.82
C ILE A 5 31.63 19.11 1.61
N LEU A 6 32.15 18.74 0.44
CA LEU A 6 31.36 18.58 -0.79
C LEU A 6 30.44 17.35 -0.76
N SER A 7 30.76 16.31 0.02
CA SER A 7 29.92 15.12 0.17
C SER A 7 28.77 15.29 1.18
N LEU A 8 28.83 16.29 2.07
CA LEU A 8 27.78 16.56 3.06
C LEU A 8 26.53 17.23 2.46
N TYR A 9 26.70 18.01 1.39
CA TYR A 9 25.60 18.66 0.68
C TYR A 9 24.60 17.68 0.01
N PRO A 10 25.04 16.70 -0.80
CA PRO A 10 24.13 15.72 -1.40
C PRO A 10 23.46 14.83 -0.35
N LEU A 11 24.16 14.53 0.76
CA LEU A 11 23.59 13.75 1.87
C LEU A 11 22.42 14.44 2.55
N LYS A 12 22.53 15.75 2.80
CA LYS A 12 21.45 16.55 3.38
C LYS A 12 20.23 16.60 2.45
N SER A 13 20.47 16.78 1.15
CA SER A 13 19.41 16.80 0.13
C SER A 13 18.62 15.48 0.05
N GLN A 14 19.31 14.33 0.13
CA GLN A 14 18.65 13.02 0.09
C GLN A 14 17.89 12.67 1.38
N ILE A 15 18.41 13.08 2.54
CA ILE A 15 17.69 12.95 3.82
C ILE A 15 16.38 13.74 3.74
N THR A 16 16.42 14.99 3.30
CA THR A 16 15.23 15.83 3.11
C THR A 16 14.21 15.17 2.17
N LEU A 17 14.62 14.61 1.03
CA LEU A 17 13.70 13.88 0.13
C LEU A 17 13.02 12.67 0.79
N HIS A 18 13.73 11.93 1.64
CA HIS A 18 13.16 10.76 2.32
C HIS A 18 12.19 11.11 3.46
N TYR A 19 12.40 12.24 4.15
CA TYR A 19 11.59 12.62 5.32
C TYR A 19 10.50 13.67 5.03
N ASP A 20 10.66 14.49 3.98
CA ASP A 20 9.69 15.54 3.61
C ASP A 20 8.71 15.09 2.52
N THR A 21 8.84 13.87 1.98
CA THR A 21 7.85 13.32 1.05
C THR A 21 6.63 12.83 1.83
N GLN A 22 5.56 13.64 1.83
CA GLN A 22 4.25 13.21 2.33
C GLN A 22 3.56 12.32 1.30
N PHE A 23 3.38 11.03 1.62
CA PHE A 23 2.56 10.13 0.82
C PHE A 23 1.09 10.38 1.11
N LEU A 24 0.55 11.42 0.46
CA LEU A 24 -0.81 11.90 0.64
C LEU A 24 -1.82 10.74 0.59
N GLY A 25 -2.58 10.59 1.67
CA GLY A 25 -3.69 9.65 1.83
C GLY A 25 -3.31 8.23 2.23
N THR A 26 -2.03 7.91 2.43
CA THR A 26 -1.64 6.64 3.10
C THR A 26 -2.04 6.63 4.58
N ASP A 27 -1.98 7.80 5.21
CA ASP A 27 -2.49 8.09 6.55
C ASP A 27 -4.02 7.96 6.62
N VAL A 28 -4.74 8.55 5.66
CA VAL A 28 -6.21 8.49 5.58
C VAL A 28 -6.68 7.05 5.37
N VAL A 29 -6.07 6.31 4.45
CA VAL A 29 -6.36 4.89 4.24
C VAL A 29 -6.04 4.09 5.49
N GLY A 30 -4.89 4.34 6.13
CA GLY A 30 -4.53 3.69 7.39
C GLY A 30 -5.58 3.93 8.49
N GLN A 31 -5.99 5.17 8.72
CA GLN A 31 -7.02 5.51 9.71
C GLN A 31 -8.38 4.87 9.38
N TYR A 32 -8.75 4.81 8.11
CA TYR A 32 -9.96 4.10 7.68
C TYR A 32 -9.87 2.61 8.03
N ILE A 33 -8.78 1.93 7.66
CA ILE A 33 -8.56 0.52 7.99
C ILE A 33 -8.61 0.31 9.51
N LYS A 34 -7.92 1.15 10.28
CA LYS A 34 -7.87 1.08 11.75
C LYS A 34 -9.25 1.16 12.39
N SER A 35 -10.13 2.02 11.87
CA SER A 35 -11.48 2.24 12.41
C SER A 35 -12.52 1.22 11.96
N HIS A 36 -12.22 0.41 10.93
CA HIS A 36 -13.17 -0.54 10.33
C HIS A 36 -12.74 -2.01 10.44
N THR A 37 -11.60 -2.29 11.08
CA THR A 37 -11.08 -3.65 11.29
C THR A 37 -10.63 -3.88 12.74
N ALA A 38 -10.55 -5.13 13.17
CA ALA A 38 -10.01 -5.50 14.47
C ALA A 38 -8.47 -5.43 14.50
N ASP A 39 -7.88 -5.20 15.66
CA ASP A 39 -6.42 -5.23 15.88
C ASP A 39 -5.77 -6.59 15.55
N THR A 40 -6.54 -7.67 15.66
CA THR A 40 -6.14 -9.02 15.27
C THR A 40 -6.20 -9.26 13.76
N ASP A 41 -6.84 -8.39 12.98
CA ASP A 41 -6.94 -8.57 11.54
C ASP A 41 -5.55 -8.43 10.89
N ARG A 42 -5.35 -9.22 9.84
CA ARG A 42 -4.10 -9.30 9.07
C ARG A 42 -4.44 -9.07 7.61
N PHE A 43 -3.53 -8.42 6.89
CA PHE A 43 -3.77 -7.97 5.52
C PHE A 43 -2.69 -8.53 4.61
N LEU A 44 -3.10 -8.90 3.39
CA LEU A 44 -2.16 -8.97 2.27
C LEU A 44 -2.10 -7.60 1.60
N ILE A 45 -0.96 -7.20 1.06
CA ILE A 45 -0.78 -5.91 0.39
C ILE A 45 0.06 -6.05 -0.87
N SER A 46 -0.24 -5.31 -1.93
CA SER A 46 0.71 -5.08 -3.02
C SER A 46 1.94 -4.34 -2.48
N ALA A 47 2.97 -5.08 -2.04
CA ALA A 47 4.01 -4.52 -1.19
C ALA A 47 5.01 -3.64 -1.96
N SER A 48 5.18 -2.41 -1.49
CA SER A 48 6.37 -1.59 -1.72
C SER A 48 6.69 -0.83 -0.44
N ALA A 49 7.91 -0.29 -0.30
CA ALA A 49 8.31 0.46 0.89
C ALA A 49 7.31 1.60 1.23
N GLN A 50 6.78 2.28 0.22
CA GLN A 50 5.81 3.36 0.39
C GLN A 50 4.41 2.84 0.76
N LYS A 51 4.02 1.72 0.15
CA LYS A 51 2.68 1.13 0.34
C LYS A 51 2.49 0.57 1.75
N LEU A 52 3.57 0.12 2.40
CA LEU A 52 3.59 -0.31 3.80
C LEU A 52 3.25 0.81 4.80
N ALA A 53 3.35 2.08 4.40
CA ALA A 53 2.94 3.20 5.27
C ALA A 53 1.46 3.11 5.66
N ALA A 54 0.57 2.64 4.78
CA ALA A 54 -0.83 2.42 5.12
C ALA A 54 -1.00 1.40 6.26
N CYS A 55 -0.18 0.35 6.29
CA CYS A 55 -0.19 -0.65 7.36
C CYS A 55 0.33 -0.09 8.68
N TYR A 56 1.35 0.77 8.62
CA TYR A 56 1.85 1.50 9.76
C TYR A 56 0.76 2.39 10.39
N PHE A 57 0.11 3.23 9.59
CA PHE A 57 -0.98 4.09 10.08
C PHE A 57 -2.23 3.31 10.48
N ALA A 58 -2.49 2.15 9.85
CA ALA A 58 -3.57 1.26 10.23
C ALA A 58 -3.34 0.57 11.57
N GLU A 59 -2.09 0.51 12.05
CA GLU A 59 -1.67 -0.35 13.16
C GLU A 59 -2.12 -1.80 12.90
N ARG A 60 -1.89 -2.27 11.67
CA ARG A 60 -2.20 -3.65 11.24
C ARG A 60 -0.95 -4.31 10.70
N PHE A 61 -0.82 -5.60 10.98
CA PHE A 61 0.23 -6.39 10.35
C PHE A 61 -0.17 -6.70 8.91
N CYS A 62 0.75 -6.40 7.99
CA CYS A 62 0.60 -6.66 6.57
C CYS A 62 1.71 -7.57 6.07
N PHE A 63 1.38 -8.39 5.07
CA PHE A 63 2.32 -9.22 4.35
C PHE A 63 2.19 -9.00 2.84
N ALA A 64 3.27 -9.19 2.10
CA ALA A 64 3.23 -9.04 0.64
C ALA A 64 2.23 -10.03 0.02
N LEU A 65 1.43 -9.55 -0.93
CA LEU A 65 0.48 -10.35 -1.70
C LEU A 65 1.23 -11.45 -2.46
N PRO A 66 1.01 -12.74 -2.14
CA PRO A 66 1.68 -13.83 -2.83
C PRO A 66 1.23 -13.96 -4.28
N GLY A 67 2.16 -14.40 -5.13
CA GLY A 67 1.88 -14.65 -6.54
C GLY A 67 1.08 -15.92 -6.81
N ASP A 68 0.99 -16.84 -5.84
CA ASP A 68 0.30 -18.13 -5.95
C ASP A 68 -0.89 -18.25 -4.97
N GLU A 69 -1.90 -19.01 -5.40
CA GLU A 69 -3.14 -19.25 -4.65
C GLU A 69 -2.90 -19.97 -3.32
N ASP A 70 -2.05 -21.02 -3.31
CA ASP A 70 -1.78 -21.82 -2.12
C ASP A 70 -1.27 -20.95 -0.95
N SER A 71 -0.43 -19.97 -1.25
CA SER A 71 0.11 -19.05 -0.25
C SER A 71 -0.95 -18.09 0.31
N ILE A 72 -1.91 -17.66 -0.52
CA ILE A 72 -3.07 -16.87 -0.04
C ILE A 72 -3.92 -17.74 0.90
N ILE A 73 -4.30 -18.94 0.48
CA ILE A 73 -5.13 -19.84 1.29
C ILE A 73 -4.44 -20.19 2.61
N LYS A 74 -3.11 -20.40 2.61
CA LYS A 74 -2.33 -20.63 3.83
C LYS A 74 -2.36 -19.41 4.76
N PHE A 75 -2.24 -18.21 4.23
CA PHE A 75 -2.31 -16.98 5.01
C PHE A 75 -3.69 -16.78 5.64
N GLU A 76 -4.76 -16.97 4.85
CA GLU A 76 -6.15 -16.92 5.32
C GLU A 76 -6.40 -17.92 6.45
N LYS A 77 -6.05 -19.20 6.25
CA LYS A 77 -6.24 -20.24 7.27
C LYS A 77 -5.45 -19.97 8.54
N LYS A 78 -4.22 -19.46 8.42
CA LYS A 78 -3.33 -19.21 9.56
C LYS A 78 -3.79 -18.03 10.41
N PHE A 79 -4.28 -16.97 9.77
CA PHE A 79 -4.56 -15.70 10.43
C PHE A 79 -6.05 -15.34 10.48
N ASN A 80 -6.92 -16.20 9.97
CA ASN A 80 -8.32 -15.86 9.68
C ASN A 80 -8.42 -14.54 8.88
N SER A 81 -7.46 -14.33 7.97
CA SER A 81 -7.38 -13.12 7.16
C SER A 81 -8.48 -13.12 6.12
N LYS A 82 -9.11 -11.96 5.93
CA LYS A 82 -10.18 -11.71 4.96
C LYS A 82 -9.97 -10.42 4.16
N TYR A 83 -8.78 -9.82 4.26
CA TYR A 83 -8.46 -8.53 3.67
C TYR A 83 -7.20 -8.61 2.80
N ILE A 84 -7.31 -8.06 1.60
CA ILE A 84 -6.20 -7.82 0.68
C ILE A 84 -6.30 -6.36 0.30
N PHE A 85 -5.26 -5.55 0.48
CA PHE A 85 -5.25 -4.14 0.12
C PHE A 85 -4.41 -3.93 -1.15
N ILE A 86 -4.96 -3.26 -2.17
CA ILE A 86 -4.31 -3.07 -3.47
C ILE A 86 -4.37 -1.60 -3.90
N TYR A 87 -3.24 -0.90 -3.87
CA TYR A 87 -3.18 0.44 -4.47
C TYR A 87 -3.55 0.38 -5.96
N ASP A 88 -4.21 1.41 -6.46
CA ASP A 88 -4.61 1.55 -7.86
C ASP A 88 -3.50 1.30 -8.86
N ASN A 89 -2.35 1.92 -8.64
CA ASN A 89 -1.20 1.86 -9.50
C ASN A 89 -0.55 0.48 -9.47
N SER A 90 -1.08 -0.41 -8.63
CA SER A 90 -0.68 -1.81 -8.48
C SER A 90 -1.75 -2.79 -8.96
N ILE A 91 -2.91 -2.32 -9.43
CA ILE A 91 -3.98 -3.24 -9.88
C ILE A 91 -3.48 -4.07 -11.05
N SER A 92 -2.83 -3.45 -12.04
CA SER A 92 -2.29 -4.19 -13.18
C SER A 92 -1.22 -5.22 -12.77
N GLU A 93 -0.41 -4.90 -11.76
CA GLU A 93 0.57 -5.82 -11.19
C GLU A 93 -0.14 -6.99 -10.49
N ALA A 94 -1.11 -6.71 -9.62
CA ALA A 94 -1.89 -7.72 -8.92
C ALA A 94 -2.67 -8.63 -9.89
N MET A 95 -3.22 -8.07 -10.97
CA MET A 95 -3.92 -8.80 -12.03
C MET A 95 -3.02 -9.75 -12.81
N SER A 96 -1.71 -9.49 -12.84
CA SER A 96 -0.73 -10.35 -13.50
C SER A 96 -0.32 -11.57 -12.66
N LEU A 97 -0.63 -11.58 -11.36
CA LEU A 97 -0.30 -12.69 -10.47
C LEU A 97 -1.15 -13.92 -10.78
N LYS A 98 -0.57 -15.13 -10.63
CA LYS A 98 -1.32 -16.39 -10.80
C LYS A 98 -2.47 -16.51 -9.79
N SER A 99 -2.30 -15.89 -8.62
CA SER A 99 -3.31 -15.79 -7.57
C SER A 99 -4.51 -14.91 -7.94
N TRP A 100 -4.46 -14.10 -9.00
CA TRP A 100 -5.54 -13.18 -9.36
C TRP A 100 -6.87 -13.87 -9.64
N ASN A 101 -6.86 -15.03 -10.31
CA ASN A 101 -8.08 -15.80 -10.55
C ASN A 101 -8.72 -16.25 -9.23
N TYR A 102 -7.92 -16.60 -8.22
CA TYR A 102 -8.44 -16.92 -6.91
C TYR A 102 -9.03 -15.67 -6.23
N ILE A 103 -8.28 -14.56 -6.21
CA ILE A 103 -8.69 -13.30 -5.59
C ILE A 103 -10.02 -12.82 -6.19
N SER A 104 -10.10 -12.73 -7.52
CA SER A 104 -11.28 -12.19 -8.22
C SER A 104 -12.54 -13.06 -8.06
N ASN A 105 -12.40 -14.37 -7.81
CA ASN A 105 -13.53 -15.27 -7.58
C ASN A 105 -13.98 -15.37 -6.12
N ASN A 106 -13.11 -15.03 -5.15
CA ASN A 106 -13.37 -15.23 -3.71
C ASN A 106 -13.51 -13.93 -2.92
N TYR A 107 -12.98 -12.83 -3.44
CA TYR A 107 -13.05 -11.51 -2.80
C TYR A 107 -14.06 -10.62 -3.50
N LYS A 108 -14.63 -9.69 -2.72
CA LYS A 108 -15.49 -8.62 -3.22
C LYS A 108 -14.90 -7.27 -2.82
N ILE A 109 -15.18 -6.25 -3.63
CA ILE A 109 -14.76 -4.89 -3.32
C ILE A 109 -15.48 -4.42 -2.07
N ALA A 110 -14.72 -4.15 -1.00
CA ALA A 110 -15.25 -3.62 0.25
C ALA A 110 -15.33 -2.09 0.22
N GLN A 111 -14.30 -1.42 -0.31
CA GLN A 111 -14.29 0.03 -0.50
C GLN A 111 -13.45 0.44 -1.73
N VAL A 112 -13.71 1.64 -2.24
CA VAL A 112 -12.84 2.35 -3.18
C VAL A 112 -12.61 3.74 -2.59
N GLY A 113 -11.35 4.11 -2.35
CA GLY A 113 -10.99 5.42 -1.85
C GLY A 113 -10.58 6.34 -2.99
N MET A 114 -11.19 7.53 -3.09
CA MET A 114 -10.68 8.60 -3.95
C MET A 114 -10.18 9.72 -3.05
N ILE A 115 -8.88 10.04 -3.14
CA ILE A 115 -8.36 11.25 -2.54
C ILE A 115 -8.61 12.33 -3.58
N ASN A 116 -9.54 13.24 -3.30
CA ASN A 116 -9.75 14.41 -4.15
C ASN A 116 -8.60 15.40 -3.87
N THR A 117 -7.49 15.25 -4.56
CA THR A 117 -6.44 16.28 -4.57
C THR A 117 -7.03 17.44 -5.37
N GLY A 118 -7.35 18.56 -4.72
CA GLY A 118 -7.95 19.74 -5.35
C GLY A 118 -7.06 20.45 -6.39
N GLU A 119 -6.07 19.77 -6.96
CA GLU A 119 -5.20 20.26 -8.02
C GLU A 119 -5.79 19.90 -9.38
N LYS A 120 -5.82 20.89 -10.28
CA LYS A 120 -6.12 20.66 -11.69
C LYS A 120 -5.11 19.65 -12.25
N THR A 121 -5.62 18.46 -12.49
CA THR A 121 -5.00 17.35 -13.22
C THR A 121 -4.15 17.85 -14.40
N SER A 122 -2.83 17.86 -14.24
CA SER A 122 -1.94 17.60 -15.37
C SER A 122 -2.13 16.13 -15.74
N ALA A 123 -2.36 15.88 -17.03
CA ALA A 123 -2.84 14.63 -17.58
C ALA A 123 -1.81 13.48 -17.49
N GLU A 124 -1.51 13.02 -16.28
CA GLU A 124 -0.70 11.81 -16.07
C GLU A 124 -0.85 11.16 -14.68
N ASP A 125 -1.52 11.78 -13.70
CA ASP A 125 -1.73 11.18 -12.37
C ASP A 125 -3.23 11.07 -12.03
N ASN A 126 -3.91 10.15 -12.70
CA ASN A 126 -5.27 9.73 -12.33
C ASN A 126 -5.17 8.62 -11.30
N GLY A 127 -4.69 8.96 -10.11
CA GLY A 127 -4.62 8.06 -8.97
C GLY A 127 -6.01 7.75 -8.41
N TYR A 128 -6.75 6.83 -9.05
CA TYR A 128 -7.82 6.09 -8.36
C TYR A 128 -7.19 5.39 -7.13
N ARG A 129 -7.83 4.91 -6.05
CA ARG A 129 -7.12 4.06 -5.05
C ARG A 129 -8.09 3.02 -4.52
N ILE A 130 -7.91 1.75 -4.88
CA ILE A 130 -8.86 0.71 -4.45
C ILE A 130 -8.47 0.18 -3.07
N ALA A 131 -9.14 0.67 -2.04
CA ALA A 131 -9.00 0.13 -0.69
C ALA A 131 -9.90 -1.10 -0.53
N LEU A 132 -9.39 -2.27 -0.91
CA LEU A 132 -10.01 -3.56 -0.57
C LEU A 132 -9.81 -3.88 0.93
#